data_AF-A0A2V2QH75-F1
#
_entry.id   AF-A0A2V2QH75-F1
#
_cell.length_a   1.000
_cell.length_b   1.000
_cell.length_c   1.000
_cell.angle_alpha   90.00
_cell.angle_beta   90.00
_cell.angle_gamma   90.00
#
_symmetry.space_group_name_H-M   'P 1'
#
loop_
_entity.id
_entity.type
_entity.pdbx_description
1 polymer ?
#
loop_
_entity_poly.entity_id
_entity_poly.type
_entity_poly.pdbx_seq_one_letter_code
_entity_poly.pdbx_strand_id
1 'polypeptide(L)'
;MGLAGRRREVVHYVRFQSPYRNGRGYFTGVFGLINTLAREGKLTAEQEAFRRGSNSWYNAAYADPSTVDPTVYDHEINPGAAAWFKPTATHLLERVPGYLQVLTAHGVECRLLRSADPGRVIYEDDVQVVVVPHR
;
A
#
# COMPACT_ATOMS: atom_id res chain seq x y z
N MET A 1 -19.46 40.70 -1.38
CA MET A 1 -18.93 39.79 -2.43
C MET A 1 -17.55 39.34 -2.01
N GLY A 2 -17.33 38.02 -1.86
CA GLY A 2 -15.99 37.42 -1.95
C GLY A 2 -15.24 37.09 -0.66
N LEU A 3 -15.68 36.05 0.06
CA LEU A 3 -14.75 35.12 0.73
C LEU A 3 -15.17 33.71 0.33
N ALA A 4 -14.83 33.33 -0.91
CA ALA A 4 -14.88 31.94 -1.32
C ALA A 4 -13.83 31.21 -0.49
N GLY A 5 -14.26 30.60 0.63
CA GLY A 5 -13.46 29.64 1.36
C GLY A 5 -12.92 28.63 0.36
N ARG A 6 -11.61 28.64 0.15
CA ARG A 6 -10.91 27.61 -0.62
C ARG A 6 -11.22 26.31 0.10
N ARG A 7 -12.19 25.53 -0.41
CA ARG A 7 -12.40 24.16 0.04
C ARG A 7 -11.03 23.52 -0.10
N ARG A 8 -10.36 23.21 1.01
CA ARG A 8 -9.23 22.30 0.96
C ARG A 8 -9.83 21.02 0.43
N GLU A 9 -9.47 20.68 -0.80
CA GLU A 9 -9.84 19.39 -1.36
C GLU A 9 -9.26 18.35 -0.41
N VAL A 10 -10.15 17.61 0.25
CA VAL A 10 -9.76 16.61 1.23
C VAL A 10 -9.21 15.44 0.43
N VAL A 11 -7.89 15.32 0.40
CA VAL A 11 -7.22 14.20 -0.28
C VAL A 11 -7.55 12.93 0.48
N HIS A 12 -8.28 12.01 -0.15
CA HIS A 12 -8.53 10.70 0.41
C HIS A 12 -7.45 9.73 -0.07
N TYR A 13 -6.46 9.49 0.77
CA TYR A 13 -5.46 8.45 0.55
C TYR A 13 -6.11 7.07 0.54
N VAL A 14 -5.55 6.16 -0.26
CA VAL A 14 -6.13 4.86 -0.56
C VAL A 14 -5.18 3.75 -0.10
N ARG A 15 -5.69 2.73 0.58
CA ARG A 15 -4.91 1.54 0.96
C ARG A 15 -5.69 0.27 0.76
N PHE A 16 -5.02 -0.76 0.27
CA PHE A 16 -5.53 -2.13 0.20
C PHE A 16 -4.80 -2.98 1.23
N GLN A 17 -5.53 -3.61 2.14
CA GLN A 17 -4.93 -4.37 3.24
C GLN A 17 -5.82 -5.52 3.71
N SER A 18 -5.23 -6.45 4.47
CA SER A 18 -5.99 -7.43 5.22
C SER A 18 -6.96 -6.76 6.22
N PRO A 19 -8.16 -7.32 6.41
CA PRO A 19 -9.02 -6.95 7.54
C PRO A 19 -8.48 -7.48 8.87
N TYR A 20 -7.50 -8.37 8.87
CA TYR A 20 -6.91 -8.99 10.06
C TYR A 20 -5.49 -8.48 10.32
N ARG A 21 -5.14 -8.36 11.60
CA ARG A 21 -3.76 -8.07 12.01
C ARG A 21 -2.92 -9.34 11.87
N ASN A 22 -1.69 -9.19 11.38
CA ASN A 22 -0.70 -10.27 11.35
C ASN A 22 -0.14 -10.53 12.76
N GLY A 23 0.76 -11.51 12.89
CA GLY A 23 1.38 -11.87 14.18
C GLY A 23 2.18 -10.75 14.86
N ARG A 24 2.50 -9.66 14.15
CA ARG A 24 3.13 -8.45 14.70
C ARG A 24 2.12 -7.36 15.07
N GLY A 25 0.83 -7.65 14.97
CA GLY A 25 -0.24 -6.70 15.30
C GLY A 25 -0.54 -5.68 14.21
N TYR A 26 -0.08 -5.84 12.96
CA TYR A 26 -0.30 -4.85 11.89
C TYR A 26 -1.18 -5.38 10.76
N PHE A 27 -1.90 -4.50 10.07
CA PHE A 27 -2.66 -4.87 8.88
C PHE A 27 -1.75 -4.93 7.66
N THR A 28 -1.49 -6.14 7.16
CA THR A 28 -0.64 -6.37 5.98
C THR A 28 -1.26 -5.75 4.73
N GLY A 29 -0.50 -4.94 4.00
CA GLY A 29 -0.93 -4.35 2.73
C GLY A 29 -0.96 -5.35 1.57
N VAL A 30 -1.62 -5.01 0.46
CA VAL A 30 -1.79 -5.88 -0.71
C VAL A 30 -0.50 -6.52 -1.23
N PHE A 31 0.61 -5.76 -1.30
CA PHE A 31 1.91 -6.29 -1.72
C PHE A 31 2.50 -7.27 -0.70
N GLY A 32 2.31 -7.02 0.60
CA GLY A 32 2.73 -7.96 1.65
C GLY A 32 1.93 -9.27 1.60
N LEU A 33 0.64 -9.20 1.29
CA LEU A 33 -0.23 -10.37 1.16
C LEU A 33 0.20 -11.25 -0.03
N ILE A 34 0.38 -10.66 -1.21
CA ILE A 34 0.79 -11.45 -2.40
C ILE A 34 2.20 -12.03 -2.23
N ASN A 35 3.13 -11.28 -1.64
CA ASN A 35 4.49 -11.76 -1.39
C ASN A 35 4.53 -12.85 -0.32
N THR A 36 3.56 -12.87 0.61
CA THR A 36 3.40 -13.97 1.56
C THR A 36 2.97 -15.26 0.86
N LEU A 37 1.97 -15.20 -0.04
CA LEU A 37 1.59 -16.35 -0.85
C LEU A 37 2.74 -16.89 -1.70
N ALA A 38 3.53 -15.98 -2.30
CA ALA A 38 4.71 -16.37 -3.08
C ALA A 38 5.77 -17.08 -2.22
N ARG A 39 6.08 -16.53 -1.04
CA ARG A 39 7.04 -17.12 -0.10
C ARG A 39 6.58 -18.48 0.43
N GLU A 40 5.27 -18.68 0.55
CA GLU A 40 4.66 -19.96 0.96
C GLU A 40 4.51 -20.95 -0.20
N GLY A 41 4.94 -20.61 -1.42
CA GLY A 41 4.86 -21.50 -2.58
C GLY A 41 3.43 -21.75 -3.07
N LYS A 42 2.48 -20.90 -2.71
CA LYS A 42 1.05 -21.09 -3.02
C LYS A 42 0.67 -20.59 -4.42
N LEU A 43 1.46 -19.72 -5.03
CA LEU A 43 1.14 -19.16 -6.33
C LEU A 43 1.34 -20.18 -7.46
N THR A 44 0.44 -20.18 -8.43
CA THR A 44 0.66 -20.89 -9.70
C THR A 44 1.79 -20.22 -10.48
N ALA A 45 2.34 -20.91 -11.49
CA ALA A 45 3.39 -20.35 -12.35
C ALA A 45 2.96 -19.03 -13.03
N GLU A 46 1.71 -18.95 -13.50
CA GLU A 46 1.14 -17.75 -14.11
C GLU A 46 1.00 -16.60 -13.11
N GLN A 47 0.54 -16.89 -11.89
CA GLN A 47 0.40 -15.89 -10.82
C GLN A 47 1.76 -15.37 -10.37
N GLU A 48 2.77 -16.24 -10.29
CA GLU A 48 4.14 -15.85 -9.94
C GLU A 48 4.77 -15.01 -11.06
N ALA A 49 4.54 -15.35 -12.33
CA ALA A 49 4.98 -14.54 -13.46
C ALA A 49 4.31 -13.14 -13.46
N PHE A 50 2.99 -13.07 -13.22
CA PHE A 50 2.27 -11.81 -13.05
C PHE A 50 2.84 -10.97 -11.90
N ARG A 51 3.04 -11.58 -10.72
CA ARG A 51 3.58 -10.90 -9.54
C ARG A 51 4.97 -10.35 -9.83
N ARG A 52 5.87 -11.15 -10.41
CA ARG A 52 7.24 -10.71 -10.75
C ARG A 52 7.23 -9.57 -11.76
N GLY A 53 6.50 -9.72 -12.86
CA GLY A 53 6.40 -8.68 -13.88
C GLY A 53 5.86 -7.36 -13.33
N SER A 54 4.80 -7.43 -12.52
CA SER A 54 4.20 -6.24 -11.91
C SER A 54 5.11 -5.61 -10.85
N ASN A 55 5.73 -6.40 -9.96
CA ASN A 55 6.67 -5.88 -8.96
C ASN A 55 7.90 -5.24 -9.61
N SER A 56 8.46 -5.85 -10.66
CA SER A 56 9.59 -5.26 -11.40
C SER A 56 9.19 -3.93 -12.04
N TRP A 57 7.97 -3.83 -12.57
CA TRP A 57 7.46 -2.55 -13.09
C TRP A 57 7.34 -1.48 -11.99
N TYR A 58 6.79 -1.81 -10.82
CA TYR A 58 6.72 -0.85 -9.70
C TYR A 58 8.11 -0.38 -9.26
N ASN A 59 9.05 -1.31 -9.08
CA ASN A 59 10.41 -0.99 -8.67
C ASN A 59 11.17 -0.12 -9.69
N ALA A 60 10.86 -0.26 -10.98
CA ALA A 60 11.45 0.56 -12.03
C ALA A 60 10.77 1.93 -12.16
N ALA A 61 9.46 2.02 -11.90
CA ALA A 61 8.67 3.22 -12.10
C ALA A 61 8.63 4.15 -10.88
N TYR A 62 8.81 3.64 -9.66
CA TYR A 62 8.61 4.39 -8.42
C TYR A 62 9.71 4.13 -7.41
N ALA A 63 9.94 5.14 -6.56
CA ALA A 63 10.89 5.02 -5.45
C ALA A 63 10.40 3.98 -4.44
N ASP A 64 11.31 3.14 -3.99
CA ASP A 64 11.13 2.37 -2.76
C ASP A 64 11.46 3.30 -1.59
N PRO A 65 10.52 3.61 -0.68
CA PRO A 65 10.80 4.45 0.48
C PRO A 65 12.00 3.97 1.30
N SER A 66 12.23 2.66 1.34
CA SER A 66 13.31 2.03 2.09
C SER A 66 14.70 2.28 1.49
N THR A 67 14.79 2.61 0.19
CA THR A 67 16.08 2.96 -0.45
C THR A 67 16.39 4.44 -0.30
N VAL A 68 15.37 5.27 -0.06
CA VAL A 68 15.52 6.70 0.25
C VAL A 68 15.88 6.89 1.72
N ASP A 69 15.14 6.23 2.62
CA ASP A 69 15.41 6.22 4.05
C ASP A 69 15.10 4.81 4.62
N PRO A 70 16.13 4.07 5.06
CA PRO A 70 15.96 2.70 5.55
C PRO A 70 15.14 2.62 6.85
N THR A 71 14.94 3.73 7.56
CA THR A 71 14.18 3.79 8.82
C THR A 71 12.66 3.85 8.60
N VAL A 72 12.19 4.08 7.38
CA VAL A 72 10.75 4.30 7.07
C VAL A 72 9.88 3.14 7.55
N TYR A 73 10.31 1.90 7.36
CA TYR A 73 9.59 0.70 7.82
C TYR A 73 10.27 0.00 9.01
N ASP A 74 11.25 0.65 9.64
CA ASP A 74 11.84 0.15 10.88
C ASP A 74 10.77 0.12 11.97
N HIS A 75 10.55 -1.05 12.57
CA HIS A 75 9.47 -1.23 13.53
C HIS A 75 9.74 -0.63 14.92
N GLU A 76 11.01 -0.42 15.27
CA GLU A 76 11.41 0.20 16.54
C GLU A 76 11.26 1.72 16.45
N ILE A 77 11.52 2.29 15.27
CA ILE A 77 11.43 3.74 15.01
C ILE A 77 10.00 4.14 14.61
N ASN A 78 9.38 3.40 13.69
CA ASN A 78 8.09 3.70 13.08
C ASN A 78 7.12 2.51 13.21
N PRO A 79 6.67 2.18 14.44
CA PRO A 79 5.81 1.03 14.69
C PRO A 79 4.50 1.11 13.91
N GLY A 80 4.27 0.12 13.04
CA GLY A 80 3.06 0.04 12.23
C GLY A 80 3.04 0.94 11.01
N ALA A 81 4.20 1.47 10.59
CA ALA A 81 4.36 2.22 9.36
C ALA A 81 3.63 1.54 8.18
N ALA A 82 2.81 2.31 7.47
CA ALA A 82 1.93 1.81 6.43
C ALA A 82 1.91 2.77 5.24
N ALA A 83 2.19 2.25 4.04
CA ALA A 83 2.03 2.98 2.79
C ALA A 83 0.55 3.17 2.44
N TRP A 84 0.23 4.35 1.92
CA TRP A 84 -1.05 4.69 1.32
C TRP A 84 -0.80 5.36 -0.03
N PHE A 85 -1.57 4.98 -1.04
CA PHE A 85 -1.54 5.63 -2.34
C PHE A 85 -2.21 7.00 -2.24
N LYS A 86 -1.66 7.99 -2.93
CA LYS A 86 -2.39 9.21 -3.26
C LYS A 86 -3.49 8.86 -4.26
N PRO A 87 -4.68 9.51 -4.21
CA PRO A 87 -5.75 9.23 -5.17
C PRO A 87 -5.35 9.55 -6.62
N THR A 88 -4.35 10.42 -6.81
CA THR A 88 -3.74 10.76 -8.11
C THR A 88 -2.81 9.68 -8.66
N ALA A 89 -2.48 8.65 -7.88
CA ALA A 89 -1.62 7.53 -8.26
C ALA A 89 -2.32 6.52 -9.19
N THR A 90 -3.07 7.00 -10.18
CA THR A 90 -3.95 6.20 -11.05
C THR A 90 -3.20 5.04 -11.70
N HIS A 91 -2.01 5.29 -12.23
CA HIS A 91 -1.16 4.27 -12.86
C HIS A 91 -0.74 3.14 -11.89
N LEU A 92 -0.56 3.43 -10.60
CA LEU A 92 -0.28 2.39 -9.60
C LEU A 92 -1.55 1.61 -9.29
N LEU A 93 -2.68 2.32 -9.14
CA LEU A 93 -3.96 1.74 -8.76
C LEU A 93 -4.52 0.82 -9.86
N GLU A 94 -4.25 1.10 -11.14
CA GLU A 94 -4.70 0.30 -12.29
C GLU A 94 -4.21 -1.16 -12.27
N ARG A 95 -3.06 -1.42 -11.64
CA ARG A 95 -2.51 -2.79 -11.53
C ARG A 95 -2.98 -3.54 -10.29
N VAL A 96 -3.49 -2.84 -9.27
CA VAL A 96 -3.98 -3.45 -8.02
C VAL A 96 -5.06 -4.53 -8.25
N PRO A 97 -6.04 -4.37 -9.17
CA PRO A 97 -7.03 -5.40 -9.45
C PRO A 97 -6.44 -6.78 -9.76
N GLY A 98 -5.31 -6.86 -10.48
CA GLY A 98 -4.66 -8.14 -10.76
C GLY A 98 -4.17 -8.85 -9.48
N TYR A 99 -3.61 -8.10 -8.53
CA TYR A 99 -3.25 -8.66 -7.22
C TYR A 99 -4.48 -9.13 -6.44
N LEU A 100 -5.57 -8.35 -6.46
CA LEU A 100 -6.81 -8.70 -5.77
C LEU A 100 -7.43 -9.98 -6.32
N GLN A 101 -7.39 -10.19 -7.64
CA GLN A 101 -7.84 -11.43 -8.28
C GLN A 101 -7.04 -12.64 -7.78
N VAL A 102 -5.71 -12.53 -7.70
CA VAL A 102 -4.87 -13.60 -7.16
C VAL A 102 -5.19 -13.86 -5.69
N LEU A 103 -5.30 -12.83 -4.85
CA LEU A 103 -5.65 -12.99 -3.44
C LEU A 103 -7.01 -13.68 -3.27
N THR A 104 -8.00 -13.29 -4.08
CA THR A 104 -9.34 -13.88 -4.06
C THR A 104 -9.31 -15.36 -4.45
N ALA A 105 -8.55 -15.73 -5.47
CA ALA A 105 -8.37 -17.12 -5.89
C ALA A 105 -7.74 -18.01 -4.81
N HIS A 106 -7.01 -17.41 -3.86
CA HIS A 106 -6.41 -18.08 -2.71
C HIS A 106 -7.20 -17.92 -1.40
N GLY A 107 -8.42 -17.36 -1.45
CA GLY A 107 -9.24 -17.13 -0.26
C GLY A 107 -8.64 -16.11 0.72
N VAL A 108 -7.74 -15.25 0.26
CA VAL A 108 -7.10 -14.21 1.09
C VAL A 108 -7.90 -12.92 0.99
N GLU A 109 -8.51 -12.51 2.11
CA GLU A 109 -9.26 -11.27 2.18
C GLU A 109 -8.36 -10.02 2.10
N CYS A 110 -8.80 -9.06 1.29
CA CYS A 110 -8.18 -7.74 1.17
C CYS A 110 -9.27 -6.68 0.98
N ARG A 111 -9.27 -5.66 1.84
CA ARG A 111 -10.24 -4.55 1.81
C ARG A 111 -9.59 -3.26 1.34
N LEU A 112 -10.41 -2.43 0.71
CA LEU A 112 -10.08 -1.06 0.35
C LEU A 112 -10.43 -0.10 1.49
N LEU A 113 -9.46 0.73 1.88
CA LEU A 113 -9.63 1.83 2.83
C LEU A 113 -9.40 3.17 2.13
N ARG A 114 -10.14 4.18 2.59
CA ARG A 114 -9.92 5.59 2.24
C ARG A 114 -9.81 6.40 3.51
N SER A 115 -8.81 7.26 3.63
CA SER A 115 -8.66 8.17 4.77
C SER A 115 -8.11 9.52 4.34
N ALA A 116 -8.66 10.58 4.92
CA ALA A 116 -8.12 11.94 4.79
C ALA A 116 -6.93 12.19 5.71
N ASP A 117 -6.84 11.42 6.79
CA ASP A 117 -5.80 11.50 7.81
C ASP A 117 -5.44 10.06 8.24
N PRO A 118 -4.62 9.35 7.44
CA PRO A 118 -4.27 7.97 7.73
C PRO A 118 -3.25 7.85 8.88
N GLY A 119 -2.66 8.96 9.36
CA GLY A 119 -1.63 8.97 10.39
C GLY A 119 -0.60 10.08 10.20
N ARG A 120 0.42 10.10 11.06
CA ARG A 120 1.57 11.00 10.93
C ARG A 120 2.43 10.57 9.75
N VAL A 121 2.55 11.43 8.74
CA VAL A 121 3.39 11.21 7.57
C VAL A 121 4.87 11.18 7.97
N ILE A 122 5.58 10.14 7.56
CA ILE A 122 7.02 9.94 7.76
C ILE A 122 7.78 9.89 6.42
N TYR A 123 7.07 9.70 5.32
CA TYR A 123 7.60 9.74 3.97
C TYR A 123 6.48 10.16 3.02
N GLU A 124 6.81 10.94 2.00
CA GLU A 124 5.88 11.35 0.95
C GLU A 124 6.62 11.53 -0.38
N ASP A 125 6.03 11.02 -1.45
CA ASP A 125 6.46 11.24 -2.84
C ASP A 125 5.23 11.60 -3.72
N ASP A 126 5.39 11.65 -5.03
CA ASP A 126 4.31 12.02 -5.96
C ASP A 126 3.11 11.06 -5.97
N VAL A 127 3.27 9.81 -5.52
CA VAL A 127 2.27 8.74 -5.66
C VAL A 127 1.85 8.10 -4.34
N GLN A 128 2.59 8.29 -3.25
CA GLN A 128 2.30 7.67 -1.96
C GLN A 128 2.70 8.54 -0.77
N VAL A 129 2.13 8.17 0.38
CA VAL A 129 2.60 8.57 1.71
C VAL A 129 2.86 7.31 2.52
N VAL A 130 3.89 7.30 3.36
CA VAL A 130 4.02 6.33 4.44
C VAL A 130 3.72 7.04 5.74
N VAL A 131 2.86 6.44 6.55
CA VAL A 131 2.41 7.02 7.81
C VAL A 131 2.61 6.06 8.97
N VAL A 132 2.84 6.62 10.15
CA VAL A 132 2.59 5.92 11.42
C VAL A 132 1.13 6.17 11.79
N PRO A 133 0.28 5.12 11.89
CA PRO A 133 -1.13 5.28 12.22
C PRO A 133 -1.32 5.97 13.57
N HIS A 134 -2.39 6.77 13.69
CA HIS A 134 -2.84 7.28 14.99
C HIS A 134 -3.23 6.10 15.88
N ARG A 135 -2.98 6.24 17.20
CA ARG A 135 -3.33 5.21 18.19
C ARG A 135 -4.83 5.17 18.47
#